data_AF-A0A956RJ81-F1
#
_entry.id   AF-A0A956RJ81-F1
#
_cell.length_a   1.000
_cell.length_b   1.000
_cell.length_c   1.000
_cell.angle_alpha   90.00
_cell.angle_beta   90.00
_cell.angle_gamma   90.00
#
_symmetry.space_group_name_H-M   'P 1'
#
loop_
_entity.id
_entity.type
_entity.pdbx_description
1 polymer ?
#
loop_
_entity_poly.entity_id
_entity_poly.type
_entity_poly.pdbx_seq_one_letter_code
_entity_poly.pdbx_strand_id
1 'polypeptide(L)'
;MASLLCLALALAPAVAPVDPVAPAEPVMTPAPAPSQAAAPAPSQAAAPGPAGTPARAPEVTPTSGPTSAGTSTGTSTDVAPERWITRLRPRRHMVELGPLIGTWRPPANHNLISAAELVDRNWVMPRIRPALDLGLQLDYLAVRYLALGLRGSLAHTHTAEGGAARMYRVVAAVSGQLPLAAVAPFVTVGLGLVGVNGDALGRDANLAYVVGGGLKLYAHRYVALQFSALDHVVVDDGTYYAHHVLVSGGLSITLLRSPRA
;
A
#
# COMPACT_ATOMS: atom_id res chain seq x y z
N MET A 1 21.56 9.93 21.50
CA MET A 1 20.78 8.69 21.31
C MET A 1 19.53 8.78 22.17
N ALA A 2 18.39 8.40 21.61
CA ALA A 2 17.06 8.28 22.22
C ALA A 2 16.26 9.57 22.48
N SER A 3 14.95 9.43 22.25
CA SER A 3 13.82 10.34 22.52
C SER A 3 13.62 11.56 21.63
N LEU A 4 12.83 11.37 20.57
CA LEU A 4 11.88 12.36 20.05
C LEU A 4 10.91 11.65 19.08
N LEU A 5 9.99 10.89 19.66
CA LEU A 5 8.86 10.28 18.95
C LEU A 5 7.64 10.35 19.88
N CYS A 6 6.96 11.50 19.89
CA CYS A 6 5.61 11.67 20.45
C CYS A 6 5.18 13.14 20.28
N LEU A 7 4.64 13.52 19.13
CA LEU A 7 3.66 14.61 19.03
C LEU A 7 3.07 14.69 17.61
N ALA A 8 1.85 14.18 17.42
CA ALA A 8 0.87 14.68 16.46
C ALA A 8 -0.39 13.79 16.54
N LEU A 9 -1.16 13.93 17.61
CA LEU A 9 -2.53 13.43 17.67
C LEU A 9 -3.34 14.42 18.51
N ALA A 10 -4.07 15.32 17.85
CA ALA A 10 -5.29 15.96 18.38
C ALA A 10 -5.78 17.03 17.40
N LEU A 11 -6.86 16.74 16.67
CA LEU A 11 -8.01 17.64 16.56
C LEU A 11 -9.17 16.88 15.91
N ALA A 12 -10.03 16.29 16.75
CA ALA A 12 -11.37 15.88 16.35
C ALA A 12 -12.35 16.69 17.21
N PRO A 13 -13.45 17.23 16.64
CA PRO A 13 -14.45 17.96 17.41
C PRO A 13 -15.20 17.01 18.35
N ALA A 14 -15.43 17.47 19.59
CA ALA A 14 -16.19 16.76 20.60
C ALA A 14 -17.67 16.64 20.17
N VAL A 15 -18.11 15.41 19.91
CA VAL A 15 -19.53 15.08 19.76
C VAL A 15 -20.11 14.88 21.15
N ALA A 16 -21.21 15.57 21.46
CA ALA A 16 -21.89 15.45 22.74
C ALA A 16 -22.43 14.01 22.96
N PRO A 17 -22.44 13.50 24.20
CA PRO A 17 -22.97 12.17 24.50
C PRO A 17 -24.49 12.15 24.27
N VAL A 18 -24.95 11.21 23.46
CA VAL A 18 -26.36 10.84 23.32
C VAL A 18 -26.67 9.81 24.41
N ASP A 19 -27.68 10.07 25.23
CA ASP A 19 -28.11 9.13 26.26
C ASP A 19 -28.57 7.80 25.64
N PRO A 20 -28.05 6.64 26.10
CA PRO A 20 -28.42 5.35 25.55
C PRO A 20 -29.85 4.99 25.97
N VAL A 21 -30.72 4.80 24.99
CA VAL A 21 -32.01 4.13 25.16
C VAL A 21 -31.74 2.68 25.56
N ALA A 22 -32.24 2.26 26.72
CA ALA A 22 -32.09 0.91 27.24
C ALA A 22 -32.74 -0.11 26.29
N PRO A 23 -32.00 -1.10 25.75
CA PRO A 23 -32.58 -2.15 24.94
C PRO A 23 -33.39 -3.13 25.80
N ALA A 24 -34.56 -3.53 25.28
CA ALA A 24 -35.38 -4.58 25.87
C ALA A 24 -34.61 -5.92 25.86
N GLU A 25 -34.63 -6.62 26.99
CA GLU A 25 -33.91 -7.88 27.16
C GLU A 25 -34.43 -8.98 26.21
N PRO A 26 -33.57 -9.61 25.41
CA PRO A 26 -33.96 -10.73 24.56
C PRO A 26 -34.15 -12.00 25.40
N VAL A 27 -35.26 -12.69 25.19
CA VAL A 27 -35.55 -14.02 25.73
C VAL A 27 -34.54 -15.02 25.15
N MET A 28 -33.59 -15.47 25.98
CA MET A 28 -32.59 -16.46 25.60
C MET A 28 -33.19 -17.87 25.51
N THR A 29 -33.24 -18.40 24.29
CA THR A 29 -33.38 -19.85 24.05
C THR A 29 -32.02 -20.52 24.34
N PRO A 30 -31.97 -21.62 25.11
CA PRO A 30 -30.70 -22.27 25.47
C PRO A 30 -30.00 -22.84 24.22
N ALA A 31 -28.72 -22.46 24.07
CA ALA A 31 -27.87 -22.89 22.96
C ALA A 31 -27.46 -24.38 23.09
N PRO A 32 -27.41 -25.13 21.97
CA PRO A 32 -26.92 -26.51 21.98
C PRO A 32 -25.42 -26.57 22.27
N ALA A 33 -25.01 -27.57 23.04
CA ALA A 33 -23.63 -27.79 23.47
C ALA A 33 -22.67 -27.99 22.28
N PRO A 34 -21.45 -27.43 22.31
CA PRO A 34 -20.49 -27.58 21.23
C PRO A 34 -19.93 -29.01 21.17
N SER A 35 -20.02 -29.62 19.98
CA SER A 35 -19.35 -30.87 19.64
C SER A 35 -17.83 -30.65 19.59
N GLN A 36 -17.08 -31.35 20.42
CA GLN A 36 -15.62 -31.27 20.45
C GLN A 36 -15.04 -31.91 19.19
N ALA A 37 -14.56 -31.08 18.26
CA ALA A 37 -13.76 -31.52 17.12
C ALA A 37 -12.35 -31.91 17.59
N ALA A 38 -11.94 -33.13 17.24
CA ALA A 38 -10.64 -33.69 17.57
C ALA A 38 -9.49 -32.86 16.99
N ALA A 39 -8.46 -32.63 17.81
CA ALA A 39 -7.25 -31.90 17.44
C ALA A 39 -6.42 -32.69 16.39
N PRO A 40 -5.86 -32.02 15.36
CA PRO A 40 -4.94 -32.65 14.42
C PRO A 40 -3.57 -32.90 15.06
N ALA A 41 -2.97 -34.04 14.71
CA ALA A 41 -1.66 -34.48 15.17
C ALA A 41 -0.51 -33.58 14.67
N PRO A 42 0.59 -33.42 15.43
CA PRO A 42 1.74 -32.61 15.04
C PRO A 42 2.53 -33.24 13.89
N SER A 43 2.76 -32.46 12.84
CA SER A 43 3.64 -32.79 11.71
C SER A 43 5.11 -32.70 12.12
N GLN A 44 5.87 -33.77 11.91
CA GLN A 44 7.31 -33.83 12.20
C GLN A 44 8.10 -32.98 11.19
N ALA A 45 8.87 -32.03 11.70
CA ALA A 45 9.79 -31.22 10.91
C ALA A 45 11.04 -32.04 10.51
N ALA A 46 11.34 -32.05 9.22
CA ALA A 46 12.55 -32.65 8.66
C ALA A 46 13.81 -31.83 9.00
N ALA A 47 14.90 -32.53 9.31
CA ALA A 47 16.19 -31.98 9.69
C ALA A 47 16.91 -31.24 8.53
N PRO A 48 17.70 -30.19 8.82
CA PRO A 48 18.54 -29.51 7.84
C PRO A 48 19.83 -30.30 7.53
N GLY A 49 20.14 -30.47 6.24
CA GLY A 49 21.38 -31.06 5.74
C GLY A 49 22.60 -30.14 5.86
N PRO A 50 23.82 -30.69 5.79
CA PRO A 50 25.05 -30.00 6.16
C PRO A 50 25.54 -28.98 5.13
N ALA A 51 26.14 -27.92 5.66
CA ALA A 51 26.74 -26.79 4.96
C ALA A 51 27.94 -27.20 4.09
N GLY A 52 27.93 -26.74 2.83
CA GLY A 52 29.05 -26.84 1.90
C GLY A 52 30.13 -25.79 2.18
N THR A 53 31.37 -26.27 2.19
CA THR A 53 32.65 -25.60 2.36
C THR A 53 32.87 -24.40 1.40
N PRO A 54 33.39 -23.25 1.88
CA PRO A 54 33.83 -22.17 0.99
C PRO A 54 35.21 -22.48 0.37
N ALA A 55 35.29 -22.40 -0.96
CA ALA A 55 36.54 -22.50 -1.72
C ALA A 55 37.36 -21.20 -1.62
N ARG A 56 38.66 -21.40 -1.43
CA ARG A 56 39.73 -20.43 -1.16
C ARG A 56 40.30 -19.84 -2.46
N ALA A 57 40.44 -18.49 -2.45
CA ALA A 57 41.39 -17.56 -3.13
C ALA A 57 41.94 -17.85 -4.54
N PRO A 58 42.25 -16.77 -5.31
CA PRO A 58 43.64 -16.36 -5.28
C PRO A 58 43.87 -14.85 -5.04
N GLU A 59 44.96 -14.66 -4.30
CA GLU A 59 45.71 -13.46 -4.00
C GLU A 59 46.26 -12.81 -5.28
N VAL A 60 46.03 -11.50 -5.46
CA VAL A 60 46.59 -10.72 -6.56
C VAL A 60 47.64 -9.77 -5.99
N THR A 61 48.87 -10.01 -6.41
CA THR A 61 50.10 -9.28 -6.12
C THR A 61 50.00 -7.82 -6.61
N PRO A 62 50.45 -6.81 -5.83
CA PRO A 62 50.60 -5.45 -6.33
C PRO A 62 51.95 -5.27 -7.04
N THR A 63 51.92 -5.06 -8.35
CA THR A 63 53.08 -4.60 -9.12
C THR A 63 53.31 -3.12 -8.85
N SER A 64 54.43 -2.80 -8.21
CA SER A 64 54.96 -1.44 -8.07
C SER A 64 55.88 -1.13 -9.25
N GLY A 65 55.69 0.01 -9.91
CA GLY A 65 56.54 0.55 -10.97
C GLY A 65 56.51 2.09 -10.97
N PRO A 66 57.59 2.78 -11.37
CA PRO A 66 57.99 4.05 -10.76
C PRO A 66 57.51 5.32 -11.49
N THR A 67 57.57 6.39 -10.69
CA THR A 67 57.51 7.83 -10.93
C THR A 67 57.89 8.31 -12.34
N SER A 68 57.01 9.13 -12.93
CA SER A 68 57.42 10.24 -13.79
C SER A 68 56.64 11.50 -13.39
N ALA A 69 57.41 12.49 -12.94
CA ALA A 69 56.96 13.85 -12.70
C ALA A 69 56.63 14.50 -14.05
N GLY A 70 55.38 14.91 -14.19
CA GLY A 70 54.91 15.76 -15.27
C GLY A 70 54.03 16.85 -14.67
N THR A 71 54.59 18.04 -14.55
CA THR A 71 53.87 19.26 -14.19
C THR A 71 52.82 19.53 -15.26
N SER A 72 51.55 19.29 -14.95
CA SER A 72 50.43 19.88 -15.67
C SER A 72 49.40 20.45 -14.71
N THR A 73 49.16 21.73 -14.95
CA THR A 73 48.24 22.66 -14.34
C THR A 73 46.80 22.19 -14.49
N GLY A 74 46.02 22.27 -13.41
CA GLY A 74 44.57 22.12 -13.42
C GLY A 74 44.07 20.83 -12.77
N THR A 75 43.71 20.91 -11.49
CA THR A 75 42.95 19.87 -10.79
C THR A 75 41.50 19.85 -11.31
N SER A 76 41.33 19.50 -12.58
CA SER A 76 40.10 18.90 -13.06
C SER A 76 40.08 17.49 -12.47
N THR A 77 39.54 17.36 -11.26
CA THR A 77 39.24 16.05 -10.68
C THR A 77 38.36 15.33 -11.68
N ASP A 78 38.91 14.35 -12.38
CA ASP A 78 38.20 13.46 -13.30
C ASP A 78 37.26 12.59 -12.46
N VAL A 79 36.09 13.17 -12.11
CA VAL A 79 35.07 12.49 -11.33
C VAL A 79 34.50 11.41 -12.23
N ALA A 80 34.92 10.17 -11.98
CA ALA A 80 34.40 8.99 -12.66
C ALA A 80 32.87 9.12 -12.82
N PRO A 81 32.33 8.91 -14.04
CA PRO A 81 30.93 9.18 -14.33
C PRO A 81 30.04 8.39 -13.37
N GLU A 82 29.27 9.11 -12.56
CA GLU A 82 28.36 8.53 -11.57
C GLU A 82 27.52 7.41 -12.22
N ARG A 83 27.37 6.24 -11.60
CA ARG A 83 26.59 5.14 -12.20
C ARG A 83 25.15 5.59 -12.44
N TRP A 84 24.58 5.27 -13.60
CA TRP A 84 23.23 5.72 -13.98
C TRP A 84 22.17 5.38 -12.92
N ILE A 85 22.33 4.24 -12.26
CA ILE A 85 21.40 3.75 -11.23
C ILE A 85 21.41 4.59 -9.94
N THR A 86 22.51 5.28 -9.61
CA THR A 86 22.57 6.17 -8.44
C THR A 86 22.07 7.57 -8.78
N ARG A 87 22.15 7.98 -10.06
CA ARG A 87 21.72 9.31 -10.53
C ARG A 87 20.21 9.56 -10.32
N LEU A 88 19.41 8.49 -10.35
CA LEU A 88 17.94 8.56 -10.34
C LEU A 88 17.31 8.36 -8.96
N ARG A 89 18.12 8.44 -7.89
CA ARG A 89 17.61 8.31 -6.52
C ARG A 89 16.56 9.40 -6.16
N PRO A 90 15.53 9.04 -5.39
CA PRO A 90 14.57 9.97 -4.79
C PRO A 90 15.28 11.04 -3.94
N ARG A 91 14.71 12.25 -3.89
CA ARG A 91 15.17 13.36 -3.04
C ARG A 91 14.03 13.86 -2.16
N ARG A 92 14.41 14.68 -1.18
CA ARG A 92 13.47 15.44 -0.36
C ARG A 92 12.73 16.49 -1.19
N HIS A 93 11.53 16.85 -0.74
CA HIS A 93 10.62 17.85 -1.31
C HIS A 93 10.27 17.61 -2.78
N MET A 94 10.15 16.35 -3.19
CA MET A 94 9.66 15.99 -4.53
C MET A 94 8.15 15.77 -4.48
N VAL A 95 7.45 16.16 -5.54
CA VAL A 95 6.03 15.85 -5.74
C VAL A 95 5.92 14.84 -6.87
N GLU A 96 5.23 13.73 -6.66
CA GLU A 96 4.96 12.71 -7.67
C GLU A 96 3.46 12.71 -7.97
N LEU A 97 3.09 12.94 -9.22
CA LEU A 97 1.70 12.94 -9.68
C LEU A 97 1.57 11.98 -10.84
N GLY A 98 0.54 11.14 -10.86
CA GLY A 98 0.27 10.38 -12.06
C GLY A 98 -0.88 9.38 -11.98
N PRO A 99 -1.22 8.77 -13.13
CA PRO A 99 -2.25 7.76 -13.21
C PRO A 99 -1.83 6.43 -12.58
N LEU A 100 -2.85 5.75 -12.07
CA LEU A 100 -2.83 4.37 -11.59
C LEU A 100 -3.81 3.54 -12.41
N ILE A 101 -3.40 2.33 -12.74
CA ILE A 101 -4.26 1.30 -13.32
C ILE A 101 -4.06 0.01 -12.53
N GLY A 102 -5.14 -0.66 -12.17
CA GLY A 102 -5.05 -1.84 -11.34
C GLY A 102 -6.25 -2.75 -11.43
N THR A 103 -6.23 -3.77 -10.60
CA THR A 103 -7.33 -4.69 -10.40
C THR A 103 -7.74 -4.64 -8.94
N TRP A 104 -9.02 -4.40 -8.71
CA TRP A 104 -9.63 -4.43 -7.38
C TRP A 104 -10.36 -5.75 -7.24
N ARG A 105 -10.00 -6.54 -6.22
CA ARG A 105 -10.65 -7.80 -5.88
C ARG A 105 -11.39 -7.70 -4.55
N PRO A 106 -12.70 -7.42 -4.58
CA PRO A 106 -13.53 -7.52 -3.39
C PRO A 106 -13.59 -8.96 -2.86
N PRO A 107 -13.72 -9.16 -1.55
CA PRO A 107 -13.99 -10.47 -0.97
C PRO A 107 -15.44 -10.88 -1.27
N ALA A 108 -15.78 -12.15 -1.01
CA ALA A 108 -17.18 -12.60 -1.15
C ALA A 108 -18.12 -11.81 -0.21
N ASN A 109 -17.62 -11.47 0.99
CA ASN A 109 -18.33 -10.66 1.97
C ASN A 109 -17.79 -9.23 1.92
N HIS A 110 -18.17 -8.48 0.89
CA HIS A 110 -17.60 -7.15 0.64
C HIS A 110 -18.23 -6.04 1.47
N ASN A 111 -19.41 -6.26 2.06
CA ASN A 111 -20.11 -5.27 2.89
C ASN A 111 -20.19 -3.86 2.30
N LEU A 112 -20.34 -3.82 0.98
CA LEU A 112 -20.56 -2.61 0.19
C LEU A 112 -21.93 -2.77 -0.46
N ILE A 113 -22.97 -2.75 0.37
CA ILE A 113 -24.36 -2.89 -0.05
C ILE A 113 -25.20 -2.03 0.88
N SER A 114 -26.19 -1.33 0.34
CA SER A 114 -27.11 -0.59 1.19
C SER A 114 -27.97 -1.55 2.01
N ALA A 115 -28.33 -1.15 3.24
CA ALA A 115 -29.24 -1.94 4.08
C ALA A 115 -30.57 -2.25 3.38
N ALA A 116 -31.09 -1.31 2.58
CA ALA A 116 -32.31 -1.52 1.79
C ALA A 116 -32.15 -2.65 0.77
N GLU A 117 -31.06 -2.64 -0.01
CA GLU A 117 -30.78 -3.68 -1.01
C GLU A 117 -30.52 -5.04 -0.34
N LEU A 118 -29.89 -5.05 0.83
CA LEU A 118 -29.64 -6.27 1.59
C LEU A 118 -30.94 -6.89 2.13
N VAL A 119 -31.88 -6.07 2.60
CA VAL A 119 -33.22 -6.51 3.03
C VAL A 119 -34.01 -7.08 1.85
N ASP A 120 -34.02 -6.39 0.71
CA ASP A 120 -34.72 -6.86 -0.50
C ASP A 120 -34.16 -8.19 -1.02
N ARG A 121 -32.86 -8.45 -0.78
CA ARG A 121 -32.18 -9.70 -1.13
C ARG A 121 -32.22 -10.77 -0.05
N ASN A 122 -33.05 -10.61 0.98
CA ASN A 122 -33.18 -11.56 2.09
C ASN A 122 -31.81 -11.87 2.74
N TRP A 123 -31.00 -10.83 2.97
CA TRP A 123 -29.69 -10.90 3.62
C TRP A 123 -28.61 -11.70 2.85
N VAL A 124 -28.81 -11.91 1.55
CA VAL A 124 -27.82 -12.57 0.68
C VAL A 124 -26.91 -11.52 0.04
N MET A 125 -25.61 -11.59 0.35
CA MET A 125 -24.60 -10.69 -0.22
C MET A 125 -24.27 -11.07 -1.67
N PRO A 126 -24.48 -10.19 -2.66
CA PRO A 126 -24.13 -10.47 -4.04
C PRO A 126 -22.62 -10.56 -4.23
N ARG A 127 -22.16 -11.50 -5.04
CA ARG A 127 -20.72 -11.63 -5.28
C ARG A 127 -20.26 -10.62 -6.33
N ILE A 128 -19.35 -9.72 -5.97
CA ILE A 128 -18.75 -8.77 -6.91
C ILE A 128 -17.59 -9.43 -7.67
N ARG A 129 -17.52 -9.22 -8.99
CA ARG A 129 -16.39 -9.69 -9.81
C ARG A 129 -15.16 -8.77 -9.66
N PRO A 130 -13.94 -9.27 -9.89
CA PRO A 130 -12.77 -8.41 -9.97
C PRO A 130 -12.97 -7.29 -10.98
N ALA A 131 -12.59 -6.07 -10.61
CA ALA A 131 -12.86 -4.85 -11.36
C ALA A 131 -11.56 -4.24 -11.88
N LEU A 132 -11.62 -3.62 -13.05
CA LEU A 132 -10.54 -2.76 -13.52
C LEU A 132 -10.64 -1.42 -12.76
N ASP A 133 -9.58 -1.05 -12.07
CA ASP A 133 -9.46 0.18 -11.28
C ASP A 133 -8.61 1.20 -12.04
N LEU A 134 -9.14 2.41 -12.23
CA LEU A 134 -8.46 3.53 -12.84
C LEU A 134 -8.41 4.67 -11.83
N GLY A 135 -7.21 5.17 -11.57
CA GLY A 135 -7.00 6.16 -10.52
C GLY A 135 -5.93 7.17 -10.81
N LEU A 136 -5.78 8.08 -9.85
CA LEU A 136 -4.76 9.10 -9.78
C LEU A 136 -4.10 9.05 -8.41
N GLN A 137 -2.82 9.35 -8.37
CA GLN A 137 -2.07 9.52 -7.13
C GLN A 137 -1.27 10.81 -7.13
N LEU A 138 -1.16 11.40 -5.95
CA LEU A 138 -0.32 12.54 -5.63
C LEU A 138 0.47 12.20 -4.37
N ASP A 139 1.79 12.07 -4.46
CA ASP A 139 2.68 11.84 -3.33
C ASP A 139 3.62 13.04 -3.15
N TYR A 140 3.74 13.57 -1.93
CA TYR A 140 4.73 14.57 -1.53
C TYR A 140 5.81 13.91 -0.68
N LEU A 141 7.02 13.77 -1.21
CA LEU A 141 8.18 13.24 -0.51
C LEU A 141 8.76 14.31 0.42
N ALA A 142 8.21 14.45 1.62
CA ALA A 142 8.69 15.40 2.63
C ALA A 142 10.18 15.20 2.93
N VAL A 143 10.59 13.93 3.10
CA VAL A 143 12.00 13.52 3.17
C VAL A 143 12.25 12.36 2.21
N ARG A 144 13.52 12.01 1.95
CA ARG A 144 13.87 10.94 1.00
C ARG A 144 13.31 9.55 1.34
N TYR A 145 12.87 9.36 2.58
CA TYR A 145 12.33 8.10 3.12
C TYR A 145 10.83 8.15 3.41
N LEU A 146 10.19 9.31 3.33
CA LEU A 146 8.82 9.50 3.79
C LEU A 146 8.04 10.34 2.79
N ALA A 147 6.89 9.82 2.35
CA ALA A 147 5.96 10.50 1.47
C ALA A 147 4.57 10.61 2.12
N LEU A 148 3.91 11.74 1.87
CA LEU A 148 2.49 11.96 2.18
C LEU A 148 1.71 11.85 0.88
N GLY A 149 0.73 10.97 0.81
CA GLY A 149 0.05 10.59 -0.42
C GLY A 149 -1.45 10.82 -0.36
N LEU A 150 -2.03 11.16 -1.51
CA LEU A 150 -3.45 11.11 -1.78
C LEU A 150 -3.69 10.24 -3.01
N ARG A 151 -4.59 9.26 -2.91
CA ARG A 151 -4.94 8.35 -4.01
C ARG A 151 -6.45 8.30 -4.19
N GLY A 152 -6.90 8.59 -5.40
CA GLY A 152 -8.30 8.45 -5.80
C GLY A 152 -8.43 7.43 -6.93
N SER A 153 -9.47 6.61 -6.93
CA SER A 153 -9.73 5.69 -8.05
C SER A 153 -11.21 5.37 -8.25
N LEU A 154 -11.52 4.91 -9.46
CA LEU A 154 -12.84 4.50 -9.93
C LEU A 154 -12.69 3.13 -10.59
N ALA A 155 -13.54 2.18 -10.18
CA ALA A 155 -13.57 0.85 -10.75
C ALA A 155 -14.97 0.51 -11.26
N HIS A 156 -15.04 0.00 -12.49
CA HIS A 156 -16.28 -0.50 -13.07
C HIS A 156 -16.33 -2.01 -12.92
N THR A 157 -17.45 -2.52 -12.40
CA THR A 157 -17.62 -3.95 -12.14
C THR A 157 -19.06 -4.41 -12.38
N HIS A 158 -19.24 -5.72 -12.29
CA HIS A 158 -20.53 -6.38 -12.33
C HIS A 158 -20.66 -7.34 -11.15
N THR A 159 -21.89 -7.50 -10.66
CA THR A 159 -22.22 -8.59 -9.75
C THR A 159 -22.23 -9.93 -10.50
N ALA A 160 -22.20 -11.04 -9.79
CA ALA A 160 -22.25 -12.38 -10.38
C ALA A 160 -23.53 -12.59 -11.19
N GLU A 161 -24.62 -11.93 -10.78
CA GLU A 161 -25.95 -11.94 -11.38
C GLU A 161 -26.08 -10.99 -12.58
N GLY A 162 -25.02 -10.25 -12.93
CA GLY A 162 -24.97 -9.37 -14.10
C GLY A 162 -25.34 -7.91 -13.84
N GLY A 163 -25.63 -7.53 -12.60
CA GLY A 163 -25.93 -6.16 -12.24
C GLY A 163 -24.69 -5.25 -12.34
N ALA A 164 -24.82 -4.06 -12.94
CA ALA A 164 -23.72 -3.12 -13.05
C ALA A 164 -23.47 -2.38 -11.73
N ALA A 165 -22.20 -2.19 -11.39
CA ALA A 165 -21.79 -1.44 -10.22
C ALA A 165 -20.52 -0.61 -10.50
N ARG A 166 -20.46 0.56 -9.88
CA ARG A 166 -19.28 1.42 -9.86
C ARG A 166 -18.76 1.52 -8.44
N MET A 167 -17.48 1.26 -8.25
CA MET A 167 -16.81 1.45 -6.98
C MET A 167 -15.90 2.67 -7.09
N TYR A 168 -15.78 3.42 -6.01
CA TYR A 168 -14.86 4.55 -5.94
C TYR A 168 -14.11 4.53 -4.63
N ARG A 169 -12.94 5.18 -4.64
CA ARG A 169 -12.08 5.24 -3.47
C ARG A 169 -11.32 6.55 -3.41
N VAL A 170 -11.16 7.09 -2.21
CA VAL A 170 -10.28 8.23 -1.92
C VAL A 170 -9.54 7.96 -0.62
N VAL A 171 -8.20 7.97 -0.66
CA VAL A 171 -7.34 7.58 0.47
C VAL A 171 -6.23 8.60 0.66
N ALA A 172 -6.08 9.09 1.89
CA ALA A 172 -4.89 9.80 2.35
C ALA A 172 -3.97 8.79 3.06
N ALA A 173 -2.67 8.84 2.77
CA ALA A 173 -1.73 7.85 3.25
C ALA A 173 -0.35 8.42 3.56
N VAL A 174 0.41 7.71 4.38
CA VAL A 174 1.83 7.94 4.62
C VAL A 174 2.59 6.73 4.10
N SER A 175 3.66 6.97 3.36
CA SER A 175 4.50 5.91 2.80
C SER A 175 5.95 6.05 3.26
N GLY A 176 6.51 4.95 3.76
CA GLY A 176 7.93 4.81 4.05
C GLY A 176 8.63 4.10 2.89
N GLN A 177 9.71 4.67 2.36
CA GLN A 177 10.44 4.08 1.22
C GLN A 177 11.94 3.94 1.49
N LEU A 178 12.56 2.91 0.91
CA LEU A 178 14.01 2.68 0.96
C LEU A 178 14.65 3.08 -0.38
N PRO A 179 15.27 4.27 -0.51
CA PRO A 179 15.87 4.75 -1.74
C PRO A 179 17.22 4.06 -2.03
N LEU A 180 17.21 2.75 -2.31
CA LEU A 180 18.41 1.95 -2.54
C LEU A 180 19.18 2.48 -3.77
N ALA A 181 18.48 2.77 -4.86
CA ALA A 181 19.05 3.34 -6.08
C ALA A 181 17.94 4.00 -6.92
N ALA A 182 17.89 3.73 -8.22
CA ALA A 182 16.71 3.97 -9.07
C ALA A 182 15.51 3.12 -8.67
N VAL A 183 15.70 2.15 -7.78
CA VAL A 183 14.64 1.29 -7.23
C VAL A 183 14.41 1.67 -5.78
N ALA A 184 13.15 1.89 -5.41
CA ALA A 184 12.73 2.23 -4.07
C ALA A 184 11.53 1.36 -3.65
N PRO A 185 11.77 0.26 -2.91
CA PRO A 185 10.66 -0.44 -2.25
C PRO A 185 10.04 0.47 -1.19
N PHE A 186 8.73 0.35 -1.02
CA PHE A 186 7.98 1.17 -0.07
C PHE A 186 6.89 0.38 0.63
N VAL A 187 6.50 0.87 1.78
CA VAL A 187 5.32 0.46 2.55
C VAL A 187 4.42 1.66 2.75
N THR A 188 3.12 1.45 2.76
CA THR A 188 2.10 2.50 2.86
C THR A 188 1.08 2.11 3.92
N VAL A 189 0.70 3.08 4.75
CA VAL A 189 -0.47 3.00 5.63
C VAL A 189 -1.32 4.24 5.47
N GLY A 190 -2.64 4.11 5.50
CA GLY A 190 -3.53 5.24 5.29
C GLY A 190 -4.96 4.99 5.75
N LEU A 191 -5.77 6.03 5.57
CA LEU A 191 -7.20 6.01 5.82
C LEU A 191 -7.93 6.69 4.67
N GLY A 192 -9.17 6.28 4.43
CA GLY A 192 -9.94 6.81 3.33
C GLY A 192 -11.37 6.33 3.32
N LEU A 193 -12.03 6.62 2.21
CA LEU A 193 -13.39 6.21 1.93
C LEU A 193 -13.38 5.25 0.76
N VAL A 194 -14.17 4.19 0.88
CA VAL A 194 -14.49 3.25 -0.18
C VAL A 194 -16.01 3.27 -0.33
N GLY A 195 -16.49 3.45 -1.54
CA GLY A 195 -17.92 3.47 -1.80
C GLY A 195 -18.30 2.72 -3.05
N VAL A 196 -19.60 2.43 -3.11
CA VAL A 196 -20.25 1.77 -4.23
C VAL A 196 -21.43 2.61 -4.70
N ASN A 197 -21.69 2.56 -5.99
CA ASN A 197 -22.82 3.19 -6.64
C ASN A 197 -23.28 2.32 -7.82
N GLY A 198 -24.50 1.81 -7.77
CA GLY A 198 -25.13 1.13 -8.88
C GLY A 198 -26.44 0.46 -8.48
N ASP A 199 -27.27 0.15 -9.48
CA ASP A 199 -28.62 -0.41 -9.25
C ASP A 199 -28.58 -1.76 -8.52
N ALA A 200 -27.47 -2.50 -8.64
CA ALA A 200 -27.34 -3.84 -8.06
C ALA A 200 -26.77 -3.87 -6.64
N LEU A 201 -26.17 -2.78 -6.17
CA LEU A 201 -25.49 -2.69 -4.86
C LEU A 201 -25.97 -1.49 -4.03
N GLY A 202 -26.82 -0.64 -4.62
CA GLY A 202 -27.23 0.63 -4.04
C GLY A 202 -26.11 1.67 -4.03
N ARG A 203 -26.24 2.61 -3.10
CA ARG A 203 -25.25 3.67 -2.85
C ARG A 203 -24.84 3.62 -1.39
N ASP A 204 -23.58 3.29 -1.16
CA ASP A 204 -23.01 3.17 0.18
C ASP A 204 -21.54 3.61 0.19
N ALA A 205 -21.07 4.11 1.34
CA ALA A 205 -19.72 4.63 1.49
C ALA A 205 -19.21 4.43 2.92
N ASN A 206 -18.16 3.62 3.04
CA ASN A 206 -17.61 3.18 4.32
C ASN A 206 -16.18 3.68 4.51
N LEU A 207 -15.81 3.87 5.78
CA LEU A 207 -14.44 4.17 6.15
C LEU A 207 -13.55 2.95 5.89
N ALA A 208 -12.38 3.18 5.32
CA ALA A 208 -11.42 2.14 4.99
C ALA A 208 -10.02 2.50 5.52
N TYR A 209 -9.37 1.52 6.13
CA TYR A 209 -7.95 1.55 6.42
C TYR A 209 -7.18 0.91 5.28
N VAL A 210 -6.00 1.45 4.98
CA VAL A 210 -5.17 0.94 3.88
C VAL A 210 -3.83 0.55 4.43
N VAL A 211 -3.38 -0.66 4.10
CA VAL A 211 -2.04 -1.13 4.40
C VAL A 211 -1.47 -1.87 3.20
N GLY A 212 -0.20 -1.68 2.90
CA GLY A 212 0.44 -2.45 1.85
C GLY A 212 1.80 -1.90 1.48
N GLY A 213 2.23 -2.21 0.27
CA GLY A 213 3.54 -1.80 -0.19
C GLY A 213 3.73 -2.05 -1.67
N GLY A 214 4.94 -1.78 -2.12
CA GLY A 214 5.25 -1.87 -3.53
C GLY A 214 6.68 -1.48 -3.86
N LEU A 215 6.88 -1.22 -5.14
CA LEU A 215 8.15 -0.87 -5.73
C LEU A 215 8.00 0.35 -6.63
N LYS A 216 8.84 1.37 -6.43
CA LYS A 216 9.00 2.48 -7.37
C LYS A 216 10.30 2.32 -8.15
N LEU A 217 10.23 2.50 -9.47
CA LEU A 217 11.34 2.43 -10.42
C LEU A 217 11.48 3.79 -11.11
N TYR A 218 12.50 4.54 -10.75
CA TYR A 218 12.83 5.83 -11.35
C TYR A 218 13.56 5.60 -12.67
N ALA A 219 12.79 5.52 -13.75
CA ALA A 219 13.32 5.34 -15.10
C ALA A 219 13.99 6.61 -15.63
N HIS A 220 13.51 7.79 -15.21
CA HIS A 220 14.07 9.08 -15.58
C HIS A 220 14.06 10.05 -14.41
N ARG A 221 14.68 11.23 -14.60
CA ARG A 221 14.69 12.31 -13.61
C ARG A 221 13.30 12.86 -13.25
N TYR A 222 12.33 12.63 -14.13
CA TYR A 222 10.96 13.14 -14.05
C TYR A 222 9.92 12.03 -14.19
N VAL A 223 10.34 10.78 -14.40
CA VAL A 223 9.42 9.68 -14.68
C VAL A 223 9.77 8.51 -13.77
N ALA A 224 8.78 8.05 -13.03
CA ALA A 224 8.88 6.84 -12.23
C ALA A 224 7.68 5.91 -12.50
N LEU A 225 7.99 4.63 -12.61
CA LEU A 225 7.00 3.56 -12.64
C LEU A 225 6.77 3.08 -11.21
N GLN A 226 5.55 2.69 -10.90
CA GLN A 226 5.17 2.17 -9.60
C GLN A 226 4.40 0.87 -9.77
N PHE A 227 4.66 -0.08 -8.89
CA PHE A 227 3.85 -1.28 -8.72
C PHE A 227 3.48 -1.39 -7.25
N SER A 228 2.23 -1.65 -6.92
CA SER A 228 1.77 -1.74 -5.54
C SER A 228 0.70 -2.79 -5.34
N ALA A 229 0.72 -3.40 -4.16
CA ALA A 229 -0.33 -4.26 -3.65
C ALA A 229 -0.78 -3.67 -2.31
N LEU A 230 -2.05 -3.31 -2.22
CA LEU A 230 -2.67 -2.67 -1.07
C LEU A 230 -3.86 -3.50 -0.62
N ASP A 231 -3.99 -3.66 0.68
CA ASP A 231 -5.19 -4.20 1.32
C ASP A 231 -5.99 -3.03 1.91
N HIS A 232 -7.27 -2.98 1.55
CA HIS A 232 -8.23 -2.02 2.05
C HIS A 232 -9.16 -2.75 3.01
N VAL A 233 -9.04 -2.45 4.29
CA VAL A 233 -9.88 -2.98 5.35
C VAL A 233 -11.04 -2.02 5.55
N VAL A 234 -12.21 -2.38 5.04
CA VAL A 234 -13.45 -1.61 5.20
C VAL A 234 -14.08 -1.98 6.53
N VAL A 235 -14.47 -0.97 7.32
CA VAL A 235 -15.16 -1.15 8.59
C VAL A 235 -16.61 -0.71 8.44
N ASP A 236 -17.52 -1.61 8.81
CA ASP A 236 -18.95 -1.35 8.84
C ASP A 236 -19.51 -1.60 10.24
N ASP A 237 -20.21 -0.60 10.78
CA ASP A 237 -20.88 -0.57 12.08
C ASP A 237 -20.09 -1.24 13.24
N GLY A 238 -18.75 -1.17 13.18
CA GLY A 238 -17.83 -1.70 14.19
C GLY A 238 -17.78 -3.23 14.34
N THR A 239 -18.52 -3.99 13.53
CA THR A 239 -18.73 -5.44 13.76
C THR A 239 -18.12 -6.31 12.67
N TYR A 240 -18.00 -5.80 11.44
CA TYR A 240 -17.49 -6.57 10.30
C TYR A 240 -16.33 -5.87 9.58
N TYR A 241 -15.31 -6.67 9.24
CA TYR A 241 -14.13 -6.24 8.48
C TYR A 241 -14.12 -6.93 7.11
N ALA A 242 -14.16 -6.14 6.04
CA ALA A 242 -14.00 -6.66 4.68
C ALA A 242 -12.61 -6.29 4.15
N HIS A 243 -11.86 -7.30 3.70
CA HIS A 243 -10.53 -7.12 3.11
C HIS A 243 -10.61 -7.07 1.59
N HIS A 244 -10.27 -5.92 1.02
CA HIS A 244 -10.23 -5.72 -0.41
C HIS A 244 -8.80 -5.57 -0.90
N VAL A 245 -8.37 -6.48 -1.76
CA VAL A 245 -7.01 -6.44 -2.32
C VAL A 245 -7.03 -5.64 -3.63
N LEU A 246 -6.17 -4.64 -3.70
CA LEU A 246 -5.90 -3.84 -4.88
C LEU A 246 -4.46 -4.07 -5.34
N VAL A 247 -4.29 -4.53 -6.57
CA VAL A 247 -2.98 -4.62 -7.22
C VAL A 247 -2.94 -3.62 -8.36
N SER A 248 -1.99 -2.69 -8.36
CA SER A 248 -1.92 -1.61 -9.34
C SER A 248 -0.51 -1.33 -9.85
N GLY A 249 -0.45 -0.88 -11.09
CA GLY A 249 0.69 -0.25 -11.74
C GLY A 249 0.42 1.24 -11.95
N GLY A 250 1.47 2.05 -11.91
CA GLY A 250 1.37 3.50 -12.04
C GLY A 250 2.52 4.09 -12.85
N LEU A 251 2.22 5.17 -13.55
CA LEU A 251 3.22 6.07 -14.13
C LEU A 251 3.13 7.38 -13.36
N SER A 252 4.24 7.90 -12.87
CA SER A 252 4.28 9.14 -12.12
C SER A 252 5.29 10.11 -12.71
N ILE A 253 4.91 11.38 -12.73
CA ILE A 253 5.75 12.50 -13.10
C ILE A 253 6.26 13.15 -11.81
N THR A 254 7.57 13.33 -11.72
CA THR A 254 8.18 13.99 -10.56
C THR A 254 8.41 15.47 -10.81
N LEU A 255 7.93 16.31 -9.91
CA LEU A 255 8.04 17.76 -9.89
C LEU A 255 8.89 18.23 -8.69
N LEU A 256 9.33 19.50 -8.73
CA LEU A 256 10.03 20.20 -7.64
C LEU A 256 11.37 19.58 -7.21
N ARG A 257 12.07 18.91 -8.13
CA ARG A 257 13.38 18.34 -7.82
C ARG A 257 14.43 19.46 -7.67
N SER A 258 14.91 19.66 -6.44
CA SER A 258 15.98 20.63 -6.17
C SER A 258 17.24 20.35 -7.02
N PRO A 259 17.89 21.40 -7.60
CA PRO A 259 19.15 21.27 -8.33
C PRO A 259 20.22 20.54 -7.50
N ARG A 260 21.13 19.84 -8.16
CA ARG A 260 22.33 19.30 -7.49
C ARG A 260 23.14 20.51 -6.99
N ALA A 261 23.27 20.66 -5.66
CA ALA A 261 24.37 21.39 -5.06
C ALA A 261 25.64 20.53 -5.14
#